data_AF-A0A2T0VR28-F1
#
_entry.id   AF-A0A2T0VR28-F1
#
_cell.length_a   1.000
_cell.length_b   1.000
_cell.length_c   1.000
_cell.angle_alpha   90.00
_cell.angle_beta   90.00
_cell.angle_gamma   90.00
#
_symmetry.space_group_name_H-M   'P 1'
#
loop_
_entity.id
_entity.type
_entity.pdbx_description
1 polymer ?
#
loop_
_entity_poly.entity_id
_entity_poly.type
_entity_poly.pdbx_seq_one_letter_code
_entity_poly.pdbx_strand_id
1 'polypeptide(L)' 'MSDTKAQPSDLVQVTRSRIPTAAGPIKEGDKIKVRPDQLERLKNHHKV' A
#
# COMPACT_ATOMS: atom_id res chain seq x y z
N MET A 1 2.71 3.80 21.69
CA MET A 1 2.66 3.34 20.29
C MET A 1 3.43 4.36 19.46
N SER A 2 4.74 4.18 19.31
CA SER A 2 5.57 5.07 18.50
C SER A 2 5.27 4.76 17.04
N ASP A 3 4.66 5.69 16.29
CA ASP A 3 4.50 5.55 14.84
C ASP A 3 5.89 5.79 14.23
N THR A 4 6.74 4.77 14.33
CA THR A 4 8.09 4.79 13.78
C THR A 4 7.94 4.96 12.28
N LYS A 5 8.31 6.13 11.76
CA LYS A 5 8.46 6.37 10.32
C LYS A 5 9.26 5.21 9.76
N ALA A 6 8.62 4.36 8.96
CA ALA A 6 9.29 3.22 8.35
C ALA A 6 10.50 3.71 7.57
N GLN A 7 11.66 3.08 7.75
CA GLN A 7 12.82 3.44 6.96
C GLN A 7 12.52 3.12 5.49
N PRO A 8 13.00 3.92 4.52
CA PRO A 8 12.74 3.68 3.10
C PRO A 8 13.19 2.30 2.62
N SER A 9 14.18 1.69 3.30
CA SER A 9 14.67 0.34 3.07
C SER A 9 13.65 -0.75 3.40
N ASP A 10 12.72 -0.47 4.31
CA ASP A 10 11.77 -1.45 4.83
C ASP A 10 10.45 -1.44 4.05
N LEU A 11 10.34 -0.59 3.01
CA LEU A 11 9.15 -0.48 2.19
C LEU A 11 9.19 -1.47 1.02
N VAL A 12 8.14 -2.27 0.91
CA VAL A 12 7.90 -3.19 -0.19
C VAL A 12 7.09 -2.49 -1.27
N GLN A 13 7.53 -2.60 -2.52
CA GLN A 13 6.79 -2.07 -3.65
C GLN A 13 5.71 -3.05 -4.10
N VAL A 14 4.47 -2.58 -4.18
CA VAL A 14 3.31 -3.39 -4.56
C VAL A 14 2.45 -2.66 -5.59
N THR A 15 1.89 -3.42 -6.51
CA THR A 15 0.92 -2.94 -7.49
C THR A 15 -0.46 -2.88 -6.86
N ARG A 16 -1.12 -1.72 -6.93
CA ARG A 16 -2.52 -1.60 -6.56
C ARG A 16 -3.39 -2.27 -7.61
N SER A 17 -4.09 -3.31 -7.17
CA SER A 17 -5.07 -4.04 -7.99
C SER A 17 -6.48 -3.45 -7.91
N ARG A 18 -6.77 -2.57 -6.94
CA ARG A 18 -8.09 -1.94 -6.82
C ARG A 18 -8.03 -0.46 -6.49
N ILE A 19 -8.69 0.36 -7.32
CA ILE A 19 -8.84 1.80 -7.10
C ILE A 19 -9.94 2.01 -6.04
N PRO A 20 -9.68 2.70 -4.92
CA PRO A 20 -10.75 3.15 -4.03
C PRO A 20 -11.58 4.20 -4.76
N THR A 21 -12.89 3.99 -4.85
CA THR A 21 -13.85 4.87 -5.56
C THR A 21 -13.82 6.34 -5.10
N ALA A 22 -13.21 6.64 -3.96
CA ALA A 22 -13.10 7.97 -3.36
C ALA A 22 -11.69 8.59 -3.42
N ALA A 23 -10.69 7.91 -3.99
CA ALA A 23 -9.29 8.32 -3.89
C ALA A 23 -8.71 8.81 -5.23
N GLY A 24 -9.17 9.97 -5.73
CA GLY A 24 -8.49 10.73 -6.78
C GLY A 24 -8.07 9.96 -8.05
N PRO A 25 -7.12 10.48 -8.86
CA PRO A 25 -6.71 9.88 -10.13
C PRO A 25 -5.70 8.74 -9.93
N ILE A 26 -5.98 7.80 -9.03
CA ILE A 26 -5.12 6.64 -8.80
C ILE A 26 -5.56 5.56 -9.78
N LYS A 27 -4.65 5.13 -10.67
CA LYS A 27 -4.95 4.13 -11.70
C LYS A 27 -4.68 2.72 -11.18
N GLU A 28 -5.42 1.75 -11.71
CA GLU A 28 -5.15 0.33 -11.50
C GLU A 28 -3.79 -0.01 -12.10
N GLY A 29 -2.96 -0.78 -11.38
CA GLY A 29 -1.57 -1.05 -11.76
C GLY A 29 -0.55 -0.05 -11.22
N ASP A 30 -0.96 0.95 -10.47
CA ASP A 30 -0.04 1.94 -9.88
C ASP A 30 0.83 1.31 -8.77
N LYS A 31 2.12 1.67 -8.77
CA LYS A 31 3.13 1.06 -7.88
C LYS A 31 3.29 1.90 -6.63
N ILE A 32 2.83 1.39 -5.49
CA ILE A 32 2.98 2.04 -4.20
C ILE A 32 4.05 1.33 -3.36
N LYS A 33 4.72 2.10 -2.50
CA LYS A 33 5.63 1.55 -1.49
C LYS A 33 4.90 1.49 -0.17
N VAL A 34 4.79 0.30 0.42
CA VAL A 34 4.08 0.06 1.68
C VAL A 34 4.95 -0.73 2.63
N ARG A 35 4.71 -0.59 3.92
CA ARG A 35 5.39 -1.43 4.89
C ARG A 35 4.88 -2.88 4.80
N PRO A 36 5.70 -3.88 5.18
CA PRO A 36 5.31 -5.29 5.15
C PRO A 36 4.13 -5.63 6.08
N ASP A 37 4.00 -4.97 7.23
CA ASP A 37 2.83 -5.10 8.13
C ASP A 37 1.53 -4.57 7.48
N GLN A 38 1.64 -3.53 6.65
CA GLN A 38 0.51 -3.00 5.88
C GLN A 38 0.16 -3.89 4.68
N LEU A 39 1.13 -4.65 4.15
CA LEU A 39 0.92 -5.54 3.01
C LEU A 39 -0.11 -6.63 3.33
N GLU A 40 0.00 -7.28 4.48
CA GLU A 40 -0.97 -8.31 4.90
C GLU A 40 -2.39 -7.74 5.02
N ARG A 41 -2.51 -6.53 5.58
CA ARG A 41 -3.80 -5.83 5.67
C ARG A 41 -4.34 -5.48 4.27
N LEU A 42 -3.49 -5.03 3.36
CA LEU A 42 -3.90 -4.68 2.00
C LEU A 42 -4.34 -5.90 1.18
N LYS A 43 -3.68 -7.06 1.37
CA LYS A 43 -4.10 -8.35 0.80
C LYS A 43 -5.47 -8.77 1.34
N ASN A 44 -5.68 -8.70 2.66
CA ASN A 44 -6.97 -9.02 3.27
C ASN A 44 -8.11 -8.09 2.79
N HIS A 45 -7.79 -6.87 2.38
CA HIS A 45 -8.75 -5.92 1.81
C HIS A 45 -8.83 -5.95 0.27
N HIS A 46 -8.14 -6.87 -0.41
CA HIS A 46 -8.11 -6.99 -1.88
C HIS A 46 -7.75 -5.66 -2.57
N LYS A 47 -6.77 -4.92 -2.01
CA LYS A 47 -6.32 -3.61 -2.52
C LYS A 47 -5.00 -3.67 -3.28
N VAL A 48 -4.24 -4.75 -3.09
CA VAL A 48 -2.95 -5.05 -3.73
C VAL A 48 -2.96 -6.50 -4.18
#